data_AF-A0AAV7H6K5-F1
#
_entry.id   AF-A0AAV7H6K5-F1
#
_cell.length_a   1.000
_cell.length_b   1.000
_cell.length_c   1.000
_cell.angle_alpha   90.00
_cell.angle_beta   90.00
_cell.angle_gamma   90.00
#
_symmetry.space_group_name_H-M   'P 1'
#
loop_
_entity.id
_entity.type
_entity.pdbx_description
1 polymer ?
#
loop_
_entity_poly.entity_id
_entity_poly.type
_entity_poly.pdbx_seq_one_letter_code
_entity_poly.pdbx_strand_id
1 'polypeptide(L)'
;MGGVTSSMAAKLAFFPPSPPSYELVREPVTGLTTINRFPHRENVEVMRLPTRRGTEIVAVYIRNPMAASTLLYSHGNAADLGQMYELFIELSIHLRVNLMGYAILLMSSGFCNLFCF
;
A
#
# COMPACT_ATOMS: atom_id res chain seq x y z
N MET A 1 9.55 -5.27 -32.70
CA MET A 1 8.08 -5.15 -32.58
C MET A 1 7.76 -5.21 -31.08
N GLY A 2 7.72 -4.12 -30.30
CA GLY A 2 7.15 -2.80 -30.57
C GLY A 2 5.72 -2.74 -30.01
N GLY A 3 5.58 -2.96 -28.70
CA GLY A 3 4.30 -3.10 -28.01
C GLY A 3 3.42 -1.86 -28.14
N VAL A 4 2.34 -1.99 -28.91
CA VAL A 4 1.19 -1.08 -28.90
C VAL A 4 0.21 -1.58 -27.86
N THR A 5 0.48 -1.31 -26.58
CA THR A 5 -0.61 -1.21 -25.60
C THR A 5 -1.28 0.14 -25.84
N SER A 6 -2.55 0.12 -26.23
CA SER A 6 -3.34 1.31 -26.57
C SER A 6 -3.26 2.38 -25.46
N SER A 7 -3.18 3.67 -25.85
CA SER A 7 -3.07 4.80 -24.91
C SER A 7 -4.21 4.87 -23.88
N MET A 8 -5.35 4.25 -24.18
CA MET A 8 -6.49 4.08 -23.29
C MET A 8 -6.26 3.00 -22.23
N ALA A 9 -5.62 1.87 -22.58
CA ALA A 9 -5.29 0.81 -21.62
C ALA A 9 -4.21 1.28 -20.64
N ALA A 10 -3.26 2.10 -21.09
CA ALA A 10 -2.35 2.81 -20.18
C ALA A 10 -3.15 3.69 -19.23
N LYS A 11 -3.96 4.63 -19.74
CA LYS A 11 -4.79 5.50 -18.89
C LYS A 11 -5.60 4.71 -17.84
N LEU A 12 -6.28 3.63 -18.20
CA LEU A 12 -7.07 2.84 -17.25
C LEU A 12 -6.24 2.02 -16.25
N ALA A 13 -5.00 1.62 -16.58
CA ALA A 13 -4.10 0.94 -15.65
C ALA A 13 -3.37 1.90 -14.68
N PHE A 14 -3.45 3.22 -14.93
CA PHE A 14 -2.73 4.25 -14.18
C PHE A 14 -3.60 5.24 -13.40
N PHE A 15 -4.92 5.09 -13.38
CA PHE A 15 -5.79 5.95 -12.59
C PHE A 15 -6.38 5.20 -11.39
N PRO A 16 -5.74 5.27 -10.20
CA PRO A 16 -6.45 4.97 -8.96
C PRO A 16 -7.72 5.83 -8.87
N PRO A 17 -8.79 5.34 -8.21
CA PRO A 17 -10.05 6.07 -8.09
C PRO A 17 -9.79 7.51 -7.62
N SER A 18 -10.46 8.46 -8.28
CA SER A 18 -10.44 9.88 -7.90
C SER A 18 -11.78 10.19 -7.23
N PRO A 19 -11.84 10.46 -5.92
CA PRO A 19 -10.75 10.56 -4.93
C PRO A 19 -10.20 9.20 -4.44
N PRO A 20 -8.95 9.15 -3.94
CA PRO A 20 -8.34 7.93 -3.39
C PRO A 20 -9.21 7.34 -2.28
N SER A 21 -9.31 6.02 -2.22
CA SER A 21 -10.22 5.34 -1.28
C SER A 21 -9.70 5.32 0.16
N TYR A 22 -8.48 5.81 0.38
CA TYR A 22 -7.87 6.00 1.69
C TYR A 22 -7.57 7.49 1.92
N GLU A 23 -8.16 8.03 2.97
CA GLU A 23 -7.76 9.31 3.54
C GLU A 23 -6.98 9.01 4.82
N LEU A 24 -5.72 9.46 4.87
CA LEU A 24 -4.90 9.31 6.06
C LEU A 24 -5.23 10.43 7.03
N VAL A 25 -5.80 10.07 8.17
CA VAL A 25 -6.06 11.00 9.27
C VAL A 25 -4.95 10.80 10.29
N ARG A 26 -4.24 11.88 10.61
CA ARG A 26 -3.33 11.91 11.73
C ARG A 26 -4.07 12.42 12.94
N GLU A 27 -4.19 11.57 13.96
CA GLU A 27 -4.81 11.99 15.21
C GLU A 27 -3.82 12.89 15.98
N PRO A 28 -4.19 14.14 16.31
CA PRO A 28 -3.26 15.15 16.81
C PRO A 28 -2.76 14.86 18.24
N VAL A 29 -3.45 14.00 18.99
CA VAL A 29 -3.13 13.70 20.39
C VAL A 29 -2.21 12.47 20.51
N THR A 30 -2.46 11.45 19.69
CA THR A 30 -1.73 10.16 19.74
C THR A 30 -0.61 10.08 18.69
N GLY A 31 -0.63 10.95 17.67
CA GLY A 31 0.29 10.89 16.53
C GLY A 31 0.04 9.70 15.60
N LEU A 32 -1.00 8.89 15.87
CA LEU A 32 -1.34 7.72 15.08
C LEU A 32 -1.89 8.15 13.73
N THR A 33 -1.38 7.52 12.67
CA THR A 33 -1.94 7.66 11.33
C THR A 33 -2.93 6.51 11.12
N THR A 34 -4.18 6.83 10.83
CA THR A 34 -5.23 5.85 10.53
C THR A 34 -5.85 6.13 9.17
N ILE A 35 -6.48 5.12 8.59
CA ILE A 35 -7.27 5.29 7.36
C ILE A 35 -8.69 5.62 7.81
N ASN A 36 -9.20 6.81 7.45
CA ASN A 36 -10.50 7.37 7.90
C ASN A 36 -11.68 6.38 7.75
N ARG A 37 -11.61 5.53 6.72
CA ARG A 37 -12.70 4.62 6.35
C ARG A 37 -12.78 3.33 7.18
N PHE A 38 -11.75 3.01 7.96
CA PHE A 38 -11.68 1.74 8.70
C PHE A 38 -11.54 1.98 10.21
N PRO A 39 -12.16 1.13 11.05
CA PRO A 39 -11.98 1.22 12.49
C PRO A 39 -10.51 1.02 12.84
N HIS A 40 -10.01 1.80 13.79
CA HIS A 40 -8.66 1.62 14.32
C HIS A 40 -8.55 0.22 14.93
N ARG A 41 -7.45 -0.48 14.61
CA ARG A 41 -7.11 -1.78 15.16
C ARG A 41 -5.69 -1.74 15.70
N GLU A 42 -5.49 -2.21 16.92
CA GLU A 42 -4.18 -2.18 17.60
C GLU A 42 -3.10 -3.00 16.86
N ASN A 43 -3.52 -4.02 16.13
CA ASN A 43 -2.64 -4.87 15.35
C ASN A 43 -2.29 -4.28 13.97
N VAL A 44 -2.79 -3.09 13.63
CA VAL A 44 -2.56 -2.45 12.34
C VAL A 44 -1.91 -1.08 12.53
N GLU A 45 -0.78 -0.88 11.87
CA GLU A 45 0.00 0.34 11.92
C GLU A 45 0.10 0.93 10.51
N VAL A 46 -0.28 2.19 10.34
CA VAL A 46 -0.15 2.91 9.08
C VAL A 46 0.96 3.93 9.22
N MET A 47 1.91 3.93 8.30
CA MET A 47 3.09 4.76 8.35
C MET A 47 3.39 5.41 7.00
N ARG A 48 4.05 6.57 7.05
CA ARG A 48 4.58 7.26 5.88
C ARG A 48 6.09 7.02 5.87
N LEU A 49 6.57 6.33 4.84
CA LEU A 49 7.98 5.98 4.69
C LEU A 49 8.65 6.95 3.73
N PRO A 50 9.73 7.64 4.14
CA PRO A 50 10.52 8.45 3.23
C PRO A 50 11.32 7.55 2.29
N THR A 51 11.31 7.88 1.00
CA THR A 51 12.14 7.19 0.01
C THR A 51 13.46 7.94 -0.21
N ARG A 52 14.47 7.25 -0.74
CA ARG A 52 15.76 7.86 -1.13
C ARG A 52 15.60 9.00 -2.15
N ARG A 53 14.48 9.06 -2.87
CA ARG A 53 14.18 10.10 -3.87
C ARG A 53 13.49 11.33 -3.25
N GLY A 54 13.32 11.37 -1.92
CA GLY A 54 12.65 12.46 -1.22
C GLY A 54 11.13 12.47 -1.35
N THR A 55 10.54 11.42 -1.93
CA THR A 55 9.08 11.21 -1.92
C THR A 55 8.67 10.39 -0.71
N GLU A 56 7.47 10.63 -0.18
CA GLU A 56 6.90 9.81 0.90
C GLU A 56 5.91 8.81 0.32
N ILE A 57 6.06 7.54 0.66
CA ILE A 57 5.11 6.47 0.34
C ILE A 57 4.30 6.09 1.57
N VAL A 58 3.08 5.62 1.35
CA VAL A 58 2.22 5.12 2.42
C VAL A 58 2.39 3.61 2.52
N ALA A 59 2.48 3.10 3.74
CA ALA A 59 2.52 1.68 4.01
C ALA A 59 1.63 1.31 5.20
N VAL A 60 1.10 0.08 5.16
CA VAL A 60 0.24 -0.53 6.16
C VAL A 60 0.93 -1.80 6.64
N TYR A 61 1.17 -1.87 7.94
CA TYR A 61 1.74 -3.03 8.61
C TYR A 61 0.67 -3.70 9.48
N ILE A 62 0.46 -4.99 9.28
CA ILE A 62 -0.47 -5.82 10.04
C ILE A 62 0.36 -6.83 10.81
N ARG A 63 0.29 -6.72 12.14
CA ARG A 63 0.91 -7.66 13.06
C ARG A 63 -0.02 -8.83 13.35
N ASN A 64 0.53 -10.02 13.32
CA ASN A 64 -0.15 -11.22 13.78
C ASN A 64 0.74 -11.91 14.85
N PRO A 65 0.26 -12.02 16.11
CA PRO A 65 1.02 -12.66 17.19
C PRO A 65 1.44 -14.11 16.90
N MET A 66 0.71 -14.81 16.02
CA MET A 66 0.99 -16.19 15.63
C MET A 66 1.91 -16.30 14.41
N ALA A 67 2.44 -15.18 13.91
CA ALA A 67 3.23 -15.18 12.69
C ALA A 67 4.67 -15.61 12.89
N ALA A 68 5.11 -16.56 12.07
CA ALA A 68 6.52 -16.95 11.94
C ALA A 68 7.22 -16.28 10.76
N SER A 69 6.50 -15.55 9.92
CA SER A 69 7.02 -14.95 8.69
C SER A 69 6.31 -13.64 8.37
N THR A 70 6.98 -12.77 7.59
CA THR A 70 6.45 -11.49 7.15
C THR A 70 6.32 -11.46 5.63
N LEU A 71 5.12 -11.19 5.13
CA LEU A 71 4.80 -11.01 3.72
C LEU A 71 4.88 -9.52 3.36
N LEU A 72 5.83 -9.18 2.51
CA LEU A 72 5.93 -7.84 1.93
C LEU A 72 5.17 -7.81 0.60
N TYR A 73 4.12 -7.00 0.53
CA TYR A 73 3.26 -6.89 -0.64
C TYR A 73 3.38 -5.50 -1.27
N SER A 74 3.86 -5.46 -2.51
CA SER A 74 3.77 -4.29 -3.36
C SER A 74 2.49 -4.36 -4.16
N HIS A 75 1.60 -3.38 -3.98
CA HIS A 75 0.39 -3.35 -4.80
C HIS A 75 0.70 -3.00 -6.25
N GLY A 76 -0.11 -3.52 -7.17
CA GLY A 76 -0.11 -3.08 -8.56
C GLY A 76 -0.66 -1.65 -8.68
N ASN A 77 -0.32 -0.98 -9.77
CA ASN A 77 -0.59 0.45 -9.95
C ASN A 77 -2.09 0.85 -10.05
N ALA A 78 -2.96 -0.13 -10.30
CA ALA A 78 -4.42 0.07 -10.38
C ALA A 78 -5.14 -0.31 -9.07
N ALA A 79 -4.41 -0.70 -8.03
CA ALA A 79 -4.98 -1.14 -6.76
C ALA A 79 -4.67 -0.13 -5.65
N ASP A 80 -5.69 0.24 -4.89
CA ASP A 80 -5.62 1.23 -3.83
C ASP A 80 -5.45 0.53 -2.46
N LEU A 81 -4.53 1.00 -1.61
CA LEU A 81 -4.26 0.38 -0.28
C LEU A 81 -5.53 0.29 0.58
N GLY A 82 -6.45 1.24 0.46
CA GLY A 82 -7.73 1.20 1.15
C GLY A 82 -8.63 0.07 0.65
N GLN A 83 -8.63 -0.25 -0.64
CA GLN A 83 -9.41 -1.38 -1.17
C GLN A 83 -8.82 -2.74 -0.78
N MET A 84 -7.50 -2.85 -0.69
CA MET A 84 -6.84 -4.11 -0.30
C MET A 84 -6.73 -4.30 1.22
N TYR A 85 -7.08 -3.29 2.02
CA TYR A 85 -6.94 -3.33 3.48
C TYR A 85 -7.65 -4.53 4.12
N GLU A 86 -8.90 -4.79 3.74
CA GLU A 86 -9.68 -5.92 4.25
C GLU A 86 -9.08 -7.27 3.84
N LEU A 87 -8.66 -7.39 2.58
CA LEU A 87 -7.96 -8.56 2.06
C LEU A 87 -6.66 -8.84 2.83
N PHE A 88 -5.88 -7.81 3.16
CA PHE A 88 -4.64 -7.99 3.91
C PHE A 88 -4.86 -8.52 5.33
N ILE A 89 -5.95 -8.11 5.97
CA ILE A 89 -6.33 -8.64 7.29
C ILE A 89 -6.71 -10.11 7.18
N GLU A 90 -7.57 -10.46 6.23
CA GLU A 90 -7.95 -11.86 6.01
C GLU A 90 -6.74 -12.71 5.68
N LEU A 91 -5.85 -12.24 4.81
CA LEU A 91 -4.64 -12.95 4.43
C LEU A 91 -3.69 -13.16 5.61
N SER A 92 -3.52 -12.14 6.46
CA SER A 92 -2.71 -12.23 7.67
C SER A 92 -3.25 -13.27 8.65
N ILE A 93 -4.58 -13.38 8.80
CA ILE A 93 -5.23 -14.35 9.67
C ILE A 93 -5.11 -15.77 9.11
N HIS A 94 -5.44 -15.98 7.83
CA HIS A 94 -5.48 -17.30 7.22
C HIS A 94 -4.09 -17.90 7.03
N LEU A 95 -3.11 -17.10 6.60
CA LEU A 95 -1.74 -17.57 6.40
C LEU A 95 -0.89 -17.48 7.67
N ARG A 96 -1.38 -16.82 8.73
CA ARG A 96 -0.64 -16.56 9.97
C ARG A 96 0.71 -15.90 9.68
N VAL A 97 0.66 -14.77 8.97
CA VAL A 97 1.85 -13.97 8.62
C VAL A 97 1.68 -12.52 9.06
N ASN A 98 2.78 -11.87 9.39
CA ASN A 98 2.82 -10.41 9.43
C ASN A 98 2.73 -9.92 7.98
N LEU A 99 2.00 -8.84 7.72
CA LEU A 99 1.84 -8.34 6.36
C LEU A 99 2.23 -6.88 6.30
N MET A 100 3.14 -6.53 5.39
CA MET A 100 3.51 -5.15 5.10
C MET A 100 3.12 -4.80 3.67
N GLY A 101 2.08 -3.98 3.51
CA GLY A 101 1.59 -3.50 2.22
C GLY A 101 2.06 -2.08 1.97
N TYR A 102 2.70 -1.78 0.84
CA TYR A 102 3.16 -0.43 0.52
C TYR A 102 2.74 0.04 -0.87
N ALA A 103 2.52 1.34 -0.99
CA ALA A 103 2.16 1.97 -2.25
C ALA A 103 3.38 2.39 -3.07
N ILE A 104 3.59 1.75 -4.23
CA ILE A 104 4.61 2.20 -5.19
C ILE A 104 4.06 3.38 -5.99
N LEU A 105 4.71 4.55 -5.84
CA LEU A 105 4.59 5.65 -6.80
C LEU A 105 5.43 5.31 -8.04
N LEU A 106 4.80 4.78 -9.09
CA LEU A 106 5.44 4.67 -10.40
C LEU A 106 5.57 6.08 -11.01
N MET A 107 6.67 6.77 -10.68
CA MET A 107 7.12 7.88 -11.51
C MET A 107 7.64 7.31 -12.83
N SER A 108 7.08 7.80 -13.94
CA SER A 108 7.48 7.53 -15.32
C SER A 108 8.98 7.67 -15.54
N SER A 109 9.75 6.60 -15.36
CA SER A 109 11.08 6.35 -15.93
C SER A 109 11.47 4.91 -15.61
N GLY A 110 11.94 4.17 -16.61
CA GLY A 110 11.98 2.71 -16.66
C GLY A 110 12.59 2.01 -15.44
N PHE A 111 12.04 0.82 -15.17
CA PHE A 111 12.58 -0.18 -14.27
C PHE A 111 12.91 0.34 -12.86
N CYS A 112 11.91 0.32 -11.99
CA CYS A 112 12.13 0.26 -10.55
C CYS A 112 12.80 -1.09 -10.25
N ASN A 113 14.12 -1.16 -10.46
CA ASN A 113 14.94 -2.26 -10.01
C ASN A 113 14.79 -2.35 -8.50
N LEU A 114 14.14 -3.45 -8.10
CA LEU A 114 14.49 -4.26 -6.95
C LEU A 114 14.54 -3.51 -5.61
N PHE A 115 13.49 -3.72 -4.79
CA PHE A 115 13.58 -3.70 -3.32
C PHE A 115 14.55 -2.66 -2.74
N CYS A 116 14.15 -1.39 -2.63
CA CYS A 116 14.88 -0.45 -1.77
C CYS A 116 14.37 -0.57 -0.33
N PHE A 117 14.83 -1.62 0.36
CA PHE A 117 15.33 -1.47 1.73
C PHE A 117 16.84 -1.18 1.63
#